data_AF-A0A9D5KH87-F1
#
_entry.id   AF-A0A9D5KH87-F1
#
_cell.length_a   1.000
_cell.length_b   1.000
_cell.length_c   1.000
_cell.angle_alpha   90.00
_cell.angle_beta   90.00
_cell.angle_gamma   90.00
#
_symmetry.space_group_name_H-M   'P 1'
#
loop_
_entity.id
_entity.type
_entity.pdbx_description
1 polymer ?
#
loop_
_entity_poly.entity_id
_entity_poly.type
_entity_poly.pdbx_seq_one_letter_code
_entity_poly.pdbx_strand_id
1 'polypeptide(L)'
;ITAEQLHEFKLQYPDAAVVCYVNSSAEVKAESDICCTSSNAIKVVNAVSEKRVIFVPDRNLGRYVSGFTDKEMIIWRGLCPTHVRLTYDDVRKARQAHPRAVFVAHPECNPDVLAAADYVCSTGKMLAYARETSVRELIIGTEMGMLFRLKKENPDKIFYIASPRMICQNMKKIRLDGIMESLEQMRFAIRVPEPTRQKAYRTIKRMLDIS
;
A
#
# COMPACT_ATOMS: atom_id res chain seq x y z
N ILE A 1 3.78 14.36 -0.38
CA ILE A 1 4.38 14.97 0.82
C ILE A 1 5.88 15.07 0.60
N THR A 2 6.47 16.22 0.89
CA THR A 2 7.92 16.44 0.92
C THR A 2 8.44 16.35 2.36
N ALA A 3 9.77 16.30 2.55
CA ALA A 3 10.36 16.33 3.89
C ALA A 3 10.03 17.63 4.64
N GLU A 4 10.05 18.77 3.95
CA GLU A 4 9.66 20.08 4.50
C GLU A 4 8.20 20.09 4.96
N GLN A 5 7.26 19.63 4.11
CA GLN A 5 5.85 19.50 4.48
C GLN A 5 5.65 18.59 5.71
N LEU A 6 6.40 17.49 5.79
CA LEU A 6 6.34 16.61 6.96
C LEU A 6 6.91 17.30 8.20
N HIS A 7 8.02 18.03 8.07
CA HIS A 7 8.63 18.77 9.17
C HIS A 7 7.64 19.80 9.76
N GLU A 8 7.02 20.62 8.92
CA GLU A 8 5.99 21.58 9.34
C GLU A 8 4.79 20.89 10.00
N PHE A 9 4.39 19.72 9.47
CA PHE A 9 3.29 18.95 10.03
C PHE A 9 3.63 18.38 11.42
N LYS A 10 4.87 17.95 11.65
CA LYS A 10 5.36 17.50 12.97
C LYS A 10 5.33 18.61 14.01
N LEU A 11 5.62 19.86 13.62
CA LEU A 11 5.61 21.00 14.56
C LEU A 11 4.22 21.24 15.18
N GLN A 12 3.14 20.83 14.51
CA GLN A 12 1.78 20.92 15.04
C GLN A 12 1.47 19.84 16.07
N TYR A 13 2.23 18.74 16.10
CA TYR A 13 2.02 17.58 16.96
C TYR A 13 3.36 17.02 17.47
N PRO A 14 4.08 17.77 18.32
CA PRO A 14 5.48 17.48 18.69
C PRO A 14 5.69 16.18 19.49
N ASP A 15 4.64 15.60 20.04
CA ASP A 15 4.60 14.34 20.81
C ASP A 15 4.06 13.16 19.99
N ALA A 16 3.75 13.35 18.71
CA ALA A 16 3.27 12.29 17.84
C ALA A 16 4.43 11.54 17.17
N ALA A 17 4.39 10.20 17.19
CA ALA A 17 5.30 9.40 16.38
C ALA A 17 4.94 9.51 14.90
N VAL A 18 5.95 9.56 14.02
CA VAL A 18 5.76 9.57 12.58
C VAL A 18 5.91 8.16 12.01
N VAL A 19 4.80 7.59 11.55
CA VAL A 19 4.75 6.33 10.81
C VAL A 19 4.62 6.63 9.32
N CYS A 20 5.66 6.33 8.54
CA CYS A 20 5.65 6.53 7.10
C CYS A 20 5.43 5.22 6.34
N TYR A 21 4.44 5.21 5.45
CA TYR A 21 4.28 4.13 4.49
C TYR A 21 5.45 4.10 3.51
N VAL A 22 5.88 2.91 3.09
CA VAL A 22 7.04 2.70 2.21
C VAL A 22 6.95 3.47 0.89
N ASN A 23 5.72 3.78 0.43
CA ASN A 23 5.43 4.64 -0.72
C ASN A 23 5.66 6.13 -0.38
N SER A 24 6.89 6.46 -0.03
CA SER A 24 7.39 7.78 0.36
C SER A 24 8.82 7.98 -0.13
N SER A 25 9.30 9.21 -0.22
CA SER A 25 10.69 9.48 -0.62
C SER A 25 11.69 9.07 0.47
N ALA A 26 12.98 9.03 0.14
CA ALA A 26 14.02 8.75 1.13
C ALA A 26 14.11 9.88 2.17
N GLU A 27 13.89 11.13 1.76
CA GLU A 27 13.87 12.30 2.63
C GLU A 27 12.71 12.26 3.62
N VAL A 28 11.52 11.85 3.18
CA VAL A 28 10.36 11.66 4.08
C VAL A 28 10.66 10.56 5.10
N LYS A 29 11.26 9.44 4.67
CA LYS A 29 11.69 8.37 5.59
C LYS A 29 12.72 8.88 6.59
N ALA A 30 13.67 9.71 6.15
CA ALA A 30 14.69 10.29 7.02
C ALA A 30 14.13 11.19 8.13
N GLU A 31 12.94 11.76 7.92
CA GLU A 31 12.20 12.58 8.90
C GLU A 31 11.18 11.78 9.74
N SER A 32 11.09 10.47 9.52
CA SER A 32 10.08 9.59 10.15
C SER A 32 10.69 8.65 11.18
N ASP A 33 9.91 8.27 12.20
CA ASP A 33 10.38 7.41 13.28
C ASP A 33 10.42 5.93 12.89
N ILE A 34 9.43 5.49 12.12
CA ILE A 34 9.34 4.10 11.65
C ILE A 34 8.62 4.02 10.29
N CYS A 35 9.00 3.02 9.48
CA CYS A 35 8.33 2.73 8.21
C CYS A 35 7.22 1.67 8.39
N CYS A 36 6.27 1.61 7.48
CA CYS A 36 5.35 0.49 7.35
C CYS A 36 5.08 0.15 5.89
N THR A 37 4.43 -0.98 5.67
CA THR A 37 3.81 -1.38 4.40
C THR A 37 2.33 -1.68 4.62
N SER A 38 1.55 -1.89 3.57
CA SER A 38 0.15 -2.30 3.71
C SER A 38 -0.02 -3.66 4.38
N SER A 39 1.04 -4.48 4.52
CA SER A 39 0.95 -5.78 5.19
C SER A 39 1.09 -5.70 6.71
N ASN A 40 1.81 -4.72 7.23
CA ASN A 40 2.20 -4.61 8.64
C ASN A 40 1.81 -3.28 9.31
N ALA A 41 1.15 -2.35 8.60
CA ALA A 41 0.82 -1.02 9.13
C ALA A 41 0.08 -1.05 10.48
N ILE A 42 -0.89 -1.97 10.66
CA ILE A 42 -1.59 -2.15 11.94
C ILE A 42 -0.61 -2.54 13.05
N LYS A 43 0.28 -3.51 12.79
CA LYS A 43 1.28 -3.98 13.75
C LYS A 43 2.26 -2.86 14.12
N VAL A 44 2.77 -2.13 13.12
CA VAL A 44 3.71 -1.02 13.31
C VAL A 44 3.08 0.10 14.13
N VAL A 45 1.86 0.53 13.79
CA VAL A 45 1.16 1.59 14.51
C VAL A 45 0.88 1.18 15.95
N ASN A 46 0.50 -0.06 16.22
CA ASN A 46 0.28 -0.51 17.59
C ASN A 46 1.59 -0.69 18.40
N ALA A 47 2.74 -0.84 17.74
CA ALA A 47 4.03 -1.02 18.38
C ALA A 47 4.73 0.29 18.78
N VAL A 48 4.36 1.44 18.19
CA VAL A 48 4.93 2.73 18.63
C VAL A 48 4.42 3.08 20.02
N SER A 49 5.26 3.70 20.85
CA SER A 49 4.94 3.98 22.25
C SER A 49 3.98 5.16 22.43
N GLU A 50 4.00 6.08 21.47
CA GLU A 50 3.30 7.35 21.46
C GLU A 50 1.79 7.14 21.30
N LYS A 51 0.99 7.95 22.01
CA LYS A 51 -0.49 7.89 21.91
C LYS A 51 -1.02 8.50 20.62
N ARG A 52 -0.27 9.43 20.03
CA ARG A 52 -0.59 10.12 18.79
C ARG A 52 0.36 9.67 17.69
N VAL A 53 -0.17 9.44 16.49
CA VAL A 53 0.59 8.95 15.36
C VAL A 53 0.30 9.80 14.13
N ILE A 54 1.33 10.47 13.62
CA ILE A 54 1.30 11.05 12.27
C ILE A 54 1.47 9.91 11.26
N PHE A 55 0.49 9.72 10.39
CA PHE A 55 0.52 8.69 9.35
C PHE A 55 0.60 9.31 7.96
N VAL A 56 1.64 8.94 7.20
CA VAL A 56 1.90 9.50 5.86
C VAL A 56 2.24 8.44 4.82
N PRO A 57 2.02 8.68 3.51
CA PRO A 57 1.21 9.76 2.95
C PRO A 57 -0.24 9.33 2.67
N ASP A 58 -0.55 8.03 2.70
CA ASP A 58 -1.83 7.51 2.19
C ASP A 58 -2.94 7.59 3.25
N ARG A 59 -3.97 8.38 2.96
CA ARG A 59 -5.07 8.62 3.88
C ARG A 59 -6.00 7.43 4.05
N ASN A 60 -6.15 6.59 3.02
CA ASN A 60 -7.06 5.46 3.05
C ASN A 60 -6.45 4.34 3.90
N LEU A 61 -5.16 4.05 3.70
CA LEU A 61 -4.43 3.15 4.58
C LEU A 61 -4.41 3.68 6.02
N GLY A 62 -4.14 4.97 6.22
CA GLY A 62 -4.19 5.59 7.54
C GLY A 62 -5.54 5.41 8.24
N ARG A 63 -6.64 5.70 7.53
CA ARG A 63 -8.02 5.53 8.05
C ARG A 63 -8.37 4.07 8.31
N TYR A 64 -7.94 3.16 7.43
CA TYR A 64 -8.10 1.73 7.65
C TYR A 64 -7.43 1.30 8.95
N VAL A 65 -6.18 1.72 9.17
CA VAL A 65 -5.42 1.40 10.39
C VAL A 65 -6.05 2.01 11.64
N SER A 66 -6.66 3.20 11.56
CA SER A 66 -7.40 3.82 12.67
C SER A 66 -8.51 2.93 13.25
N GLY A 67 -9.10 2.03 12.45
CA GLY A 67 -10.09 1.07 12.93
C GLY A 67 -9.53 -0.08 13.77
N PHE A 68 -8.21 -0.21 13.88
CA PHE A 68 -7.52 -1.32 14.56
C PHE A 68 -6.53 -0.84 15.63
N THR A 69 -6.68 0.41 16.10
CA THR A 69 -5.82 0.99 17.12
C THR A 69 -6.61 1.99 17.97
N ASP A 70 -6.28 2.08 19.25
CA ASP A 70 -6.83 3.09 20.17
C ASP A 70 -6.02 4.40 20.14
N LYS A 71 -4.99 4.48 19.29
CA LYS A 71 -4.13 5.67 19.14
C LYS A 71 -4.83 6.75 18.32
N GLU A 72 -4.54 8.00 18.64
CA GLU A 72 -5.01 9.14 17.84
C GLU A 72 -4.22 9.21 16.53
N MET A 73 -4.91 8.98 15.41
CA MET A 73 -4.30 8.94 14.08
C MET A 73 -4.43 10.30 13.38
N ILE A 74 -3.30 10.98 13.21
CA ILE A 74 -3.15 12.26 12.51
C ILE A 74 -2.72 11.98 11.07
N ILE A 75 -3.69 11.98 10.15
CA ILE A 75 -3.51 11.39 8.81
C ILE A 75 -3.24 12.47 7.75
N TRP A 76 -2.14 12.31 7.01
CA TRP A 76 -1.86 13.14 5.83
C TRP A 76 -2.84 12.85 4.69
N ARG A 77 -3.26 13.88 3.95
CA ARG A 77 -4.34 13.80 2.94
C ARG A 77 -3.90 13.28 1.56
N GLY A 78 -2.82 12.51 1.48
CA GLY A 78 -2.37 11.87 0.24
C GLY A 78 -3.17 10.62 -0.09
N LEU A 79 -3.00 10.10 -1.30
CA LEU A 79 -3.73 8.92 -1.78
C LEU A 79 -2.98 8.24 -2.94
N CYS A 80 -3.26 6.96 -3.16
CA CYS A 80 -2.90 6.27 -4.39
C CYS A 80 -3.94 6.52 -5.51
N PRO A 81 -3.57 7.16 -6.64
CA PRO A 81 -4.51 7.46 -7.72
C PRO A 81 -5.09 6.21 -8.40
N THR A 82 -4.41 5.05 -8.31
CA THR A 82 -4.90 3.80 -8.90
C THR A 82 -6.01 3.18 -8.05
N HIS A 83 -5.86 3.15 -6.72
CA HIS A 83 -6.84 2.52 -5.84
C HIS A 83 -8.08 3.38 -5.59
N VAL A 84 -7.95 4.72 -5.56
CA VAL A 84 -9.12 5.61 -5.41
C VAL A 84 -10.02 5.68 -6.64
N ARG A 85 -9.56 5.19 -7.81
CA ARG A 85 -10.39 5.09 -9.02
C ARG A 85 -11.41 3.97 -8.94
N LEU A 86 -11.18 2.97 -8.08
CA LEU A 86 -12.16 1.92 -7.84
C LEU A 86 -13.29 2.51 -7.00
N THR A 87 -14.51 2.43 -7.52
CA THR A 87 -15.72 2.93 -6.88
C THR A 87 -16.57 1.78 -6.35
N TYR A 88 -17.46 2.06 -5.41
CA TYR A 88 -18.45 1.08 -4.98
C TYR A 88 -19.31 0.54 -6.14
N ASP A 89 -19.65 1.38 -7.12
CA ASP A 89 -20.43 0.95 -8.29
C ASP A 89 -19.69 -0.07 -9.18
N ASP A 90 -18.36 0.09 -9.34
CA ASP A 90 -17.52 -0.90 -10.04
C ASP A 90 -17.59 -2.26 -9.31
N VAL A 91 -17.45 -2.25 -7.98
CA VAL A 91 -17.52 -3.47 -7.15
C VAL A 91 -18.90 -4.12 -7.24
N ARG A 92 -19.97 -3.31 -7.18
CA ARG A 92 -21.35 -3.78 -7.32
C ARG A 92 -21.57 -4.47 -8.66
N LYS A 93 -21.12 -3.87 -9.76
CA LYS A 93 -21.20 -4.44 -11.12
C LYS A 93 -20.40 -5.74 -11.23
N ALA A 94 -19.17 -5.77 -10.70
CA ALA A 94 -18.33 -6.97 -10.71
C ALA A 94 -18.98 -8.13 -9.93
N ARG A 95 -19.56 -7.86 -8.75
CA ARG A 95 -20.31 -8.86 -7.97
C ARG A 95 -21.57 -9.34 -8.66
N GLN A 96 -22.31 -8.46 -9.35
CA GLN A 96 -23.47 -8.86 -10.15
C GLN A 96 -23.08 -9.80 -11.30
N ALA A 97 -21.95 -9.54 -11.95
CA ALA A 97 -21.43 -10.40 -13.02
C ALA A 97 -20.88 -11.74 -12.48
N HIS A 98 -20.37 -11.75 -11.25
CA HIS A 98 -19.72 -12.90 -10.62
C HIS A 98 -20.25 -13.14 -9.18
N PRO A 99 -21.50 -13.61 -9.02
CA PRO A 99 -22.17 -13.65 -7.72
C PRO A 99 -21.56 -14.66 -6.73
N ARG A 100 -20.76 -15.62 -7.22
CA ARG A 100 -20.05 -16.60 -6.38
C ARG A 100 -18.64 -16.15 -6.00
N ALA A 101 -18.18 -15.02 -6.55
CA ALA A 101 -16.81 -14.57 -6.35
C ALA A 101 -16.67 -13.76 -5.05
N VAL A 102 -15.60 -14.03 -4.32
CA VAL A 102 -15.21 -13.25 -3.14
C VAL A 102 -14.41 -12.03 -3.57
N PHE A 103 -14.78 -10.86 -3.05
CA PHE A 103 -14.11 -9.60 -3.32
C PHE A 103 -13.00 -9.33 -2.31
N VAL A 104 -11.77 -9.24 -2.82
CA VAL A 104 -10.57 -8.95 -2.04
C VAL A 104 -10.02 -7.58 -2.44
N ALA A 105 -9.98 -6.64 -1.49
CA ALA A 105 -9.59 -5.25 -1.73
C ALA A 105 -8.24 -4.89 -1.07
N HIS A 106 -7.52 -3.95 -1.66
CA HIS A 106 -6.33 -3.37 -1.05
C HIS A 106 -6.72 -2.23 -0.10
N PRO A 107 -6.08 -2.06 1.08
CA PRO A 107 -6.46 -1.03 2.06
C PRO A 107 -6.24 0.43 1.59
N GLU A 108 -5.66 0.64 0.42
CA GLU A 108 -5.58 1.98 -0.22
C GLU A 108 -6.88 2.36 -0.97
N CYS A 109 -7.84 1.43 -1.12
CA CYS A 109 -9.13 1.72 -1.73
C CYS A 109 -9.99 2.66 -0.88
N ASN A 110 -11.00 3.27 -1.50
CA ASN A 110 -11.91 4.16 -0.79
C ASN A 110 -12.69 3.42 0.31
N PRO A 111 -13.09 4.08 1.41
CA PRO A 111 -13.76 3.43 2.53
C PRO A 111 -15.05 2.66 2.17
N ASP A 112 -15.84 3.17 1.22
CA ASP A 112 -17.03 2.52 0.68
C ASP A 112 -16.72 1.21 -0.05
N VAL A 113 -15.59 1.17 -0.76
CA VAL A 113 -15.07 -0.06 -1.39
C VAL A 113 -14.56 -1.04 -0.34
N LEU A 114 -13.85 -0.57 0.68
CA LEU A 114 -13.36 -1.43 1.76
C LEU A 114 -14.52 -2.04 2.57
N ALA A 115 -15.58 -1.28 2.82
CA ALA A 115 -16.78 -1.77 3.50
C ALA A 115 -17.52 -2.86 2.70
N ALA A 116 -17.37 -2.89 1.38
CA ALA A 116 -17.95 -3.91 0.50
C ALA A 116 -17.05 -5.14 0.30
N ALA A 117 -15.82 -5.13 0.84
CA ALA A 117 -14.84 -6.19 0.68
C ALA A 117 -15.06 -7.33 1.68
N ASP A 118 -14.98 -8.57 1.21
CA ASP A 118 -14.98 -9.74 2.10
C ASP A 118 -13.63 -9.90 2.80
N TYR A 119 -12.56 -9.44 2.15
CA TYR A 119 -11.21 -9.45 2.71
C TYR A 119 -10.41 -8.22 2.28
N VAL A 120 -9.77 -7.55 3.25
CA VAL A 120 -8.90 -6.38 3.01
C VAL A 120 -7.46 -6.73 3.37
N CYS A 121 -6.56 -6.67 2.40
CA CYS A 121 -5.16 -7.05 2.64
C CYS A 121 -4.16 -6.47 1.61
N SER A 122 -2.86 -6.59 1.91
CA SER A 122 -1.80 -6.21 0.96
C SER A 122 -1.72 -7.19 -0.21
N THR A 123 -1.07 -6.80 -1.32
CA THR A 123 -0.88 -7.69 -2.48
C THR A 123 -0.17 -9.01 -2.14
N GLY A 124 0.80 -8.98 -1.24
CA GLY A 124 1.46 -10.20 -0.75
C GLY A 124 0.50 -11.10 0.02
N LYS A 125 -0.35 -10.53 0.89
CA LYS A 125 -1.39 -11.27 1.60
C LYS A 125 -2.53 -11.73 0.69
N MET A 126 -2.82 -11.02 -0.40
CA MET A 126 -3.77 -11.49 -1.43
C MET A 126 -3.28 -12.78 -2.09
N LEU A 127 -1.98 -12.89 -2.38
CA LEU A 127 -1.40 -14.12 -2.94
C LEU A 127 -1.47 -15.28 -1.94
N ALA A 128 -1.15 -15.04 -0.67
CA ALA A 128 -1.28 -16.03 0.40
C ALA A 128 -2.74 -16.48 0.57
N TYR A 129 -3.66 -15.53 0.68
CA TYR A 129 -5.10 -15.80 0.77
C TYR A 129 -5.60 -16.61 -0.43
N ALA A 130 -5.20 -16.24 -1.65
CA ALA A 130 -5.58 -16.97 -2.86
C ALA A 130 -5.06 -18.42 -2.85
N ARG A 131 -3.93 -18.70 -2.22
CA ARG A 131 -3.39 -20.06 -2.08
C ARG A 131 -4.11 -20.88 -1.02
N GLU A 132 -4.45 -20.24 0.10
CA GLU A 132 -4.97 -20.92 1.30
C GLU A 132 -6.50 -21.10 1.28
N THR A 133 -7.23 -20.17 0.67
CA THR A 133 -8.70 -20.23 0.64
C THR A 133 -9.20 -21.40 -0.20
N SER A 134 -10.35 -21.98 0.16
CA SER A 134 -11.05 -22.98 -0.68
C SER A 134 -11.89 -22.32 -1.79
N VAL A 135 -12.05 -20.99 -1.76
CA VAL A 135 -12.80 -20.22 -2.75
C VAL A 135 -12.14 -20.32 -4.13
N ARG A 136 -12.95 -20.60 -5.15
CA ARG A 136 -12.52 -20.74 -6.55
C ARG A 136 -12.56 -19.45 -7.36
N GLU A 137 -13.50 -18.55 -7.08
CA GLU A 137 -13.73 -17.33 -7.83
C GLU A 137 -13.40 -16.11 -6.96
N LEU A 138 -12.51 -15.22 -7.43
CA LEU A 138 -12.09 -14.03 -6.70
C LEU A 138 -12.19 -12.77 -7.58
N ILE A 139 -12.81 -11.72 -7.06
CA ILE A 139 -12.75 -10.36 -7.61
C ILE A 139 -11.61 -9.62 -6.90
N ILE A 140 -10.72 -9.03 -7.67
CA ILE A 140 -9.49 -8.41 -7.19
C ILE A 140 -9.57 -6.89 -7.29
N GLY A 141 -9.54 -6.21 -6.14
CA GLY A 141 -9.54 -4.76 -5.98
C GLY A 141 -8.14 -4.20 -5.75
N THR A 142 -7.23 -4.41 -6.71
CA THR A 142 -5.89 -3.80 -6.71
C THR A 142 -5.37 -3.64 -8.15
N GLU A 143 -4.11 -3.24 -8.33
CA GLU A 143 -3.49 -3.07 -9.65
C GLU A 143 -3.59 -4.34 -10.51
N MET A 144 -3.99 -4.18 -11.77
CA MET A 144 -4.34 -5.26 -12.70
C MET A 144 -3.20 -6.27 -12.94
N GLY A 145 -1.94 -5.84 -12.86
CA GLY A 145 -0.78 -6.71 -13.00
C GLY A 145 -0.73 -7.83 -11.96
N MET A 146 -1.40 -7.67 -10.81
CA MET A 146 -1.53 -8.74 -9.82
C MET A 146 -2.25 -9.97 -10.36
N LEU A 147 -3.17 -9.82 -11.32
CA LEU A 147 -3.89 -10.95 -11.91
C LEU A 147 -2.97 -11.98 -12.54
N PHE A 148 -1.89 -11.54 -13.19
CA PHE A 148 -0.94 -12.45 -13.83
C PHE A 148 -0.32 -13.39 -12.79
N ARG A 149 0.18 -12.83 -11.69
CA ARG A 149 0.82 -13.60 -10.62
C ARG A 149 -0.17 -14.51 -9.89
N LEU A 150 -1.39 -14.01 -9.62
CA LEU A 150 -2.47 -14.79 -9.01
C LEU A 150 -2.82 -16.02 -9.85
N LYS A 151 -3.02 -15.84 -11.16
CA LYS A 151 -3.31 -16.94 -12.10
C LYS A 151 -2.14 -17.92 -12.22
N LYS A 152 -0.90 -17.42 -12.28
CA LYS A 152 0.30 -18.26 -12.36
C LYS A 152 0.49 -19.13 -11.12
N GLU A 153 0.25 -18.59 -9.93
CA GLU A 153 0.43 -19.32 -8.66
C GLU A 153 -0.79 -20.18 -8.28
N ASN A 154 -1.96 -19.96 -8.89
CA ASN A 154 -3.22 -20.65 -8.57
C ASN A 154 -4.01 -20.98 -9.86
N PRO A 155 -3.51 -21.90 -10.70
CA PRO A 155 -4.07 -22.15 -12.02
C PRO A 155 -5.52 -22.67 -12.00
N ASP A 156 -5.93 -23.35 -10.93
CA ASP A 156 -7.29 -23.91 -10.78
C ASP A 156 -8.34 -22.88 -10.34
N LYS A 157 -7.94 -21.62 -10.12
CA LYS A 157 -8.79 -20.54 -9.63
C LYS A 157 -9.07 -19.50 -10.71
N ILE A 158 -10.22 -18.85 -10.58
CA ILE A 158 -10.68 -17.82 -11.51
C ILE A 158 -10.55 -16.46 -10.83
N PHE A 159 -9.86 -15.54 -11.50
CA PHE A 159 -9.62 -14.19 -11.01
C PHE A 159 -10.19 -13.15 -11.96
N TYR A 160 -11.02 -12.27 -11.41
CA TYR A 160 -11.65 -11.14 -12.09
C TYR A 160 -11.06 -9.83 -11.55
N ILE A 161 -10.84 -8.83 -12.42
CA ILE A 161 -10.50 -7.48 -11.94
C ILE A 161 -11.77 -6.75 -11.55
N ALA A 162 -11.77 -6.03 -10.43
CA ALA A 162 -12.94 -5.24 -10.02
C ALA A 162 -13.27 -4.11 -11.01
N SER A 163 -12.26 -3.58 -11.71
CA SER A 163 -12.42 -2.53 -12.71
C SER A 163 -11.26 -2.55 -13.72
N PRO A 164 -11.51 -2.38 -15.03
CA PRO A 164 -10.44 -2.31 -16.03
C PRO A 164 -9.56 -1.06 -15.86
N ARG A 165 -10.00 -0.08 -15.05
CA ARG A 165 -9.28 1.17 -14.77
C ARG A 165 -8.15 1.02 -13.75
N MET A 166 -8.00 -0.15 -13.12
CA MET A 166 -7.01 -0.41 -12.07
C MET A 166 -5.59 -0.61 -12.64
N ILE A 167 -5.10 0.34 -13.42
CA ILE A 167 -3.77 0.31 -14.04
C ILE A 167 -2.92 1.43 -13.45
N CYS A 168 -1.76 1.07 -12.89
CA CYS A 168 -0.78 2.06 -12.42
C CYS A 168 0.16 2.47 -13.55
N GLN A 169 -0.09 3.65 -14.13
CA GLN A 169 0.69 4.17 -15.26
C GLN A 169 2.19 4.27 -14.95
N ASN A 170 2.56 4.64 -13.72
CA ASN A 170 3.97 4.71 -13.31
C ASN A 170 4.64 3.33 -13.27
N MET A 171 3.93 2.27 -12.88
CA MET A 171 4.48 0.91 -12.94
C MET A 171 4.66 0.42 -14.39
N LYS A 172 3.78 0.84 -15.31
CA LYS A 172 3.86 0.43 -16.72
C LYS A 172 4.90 1.21 -17.55
N LYS A 173 5.64 2.15 -16.93
CA LYS A 173 6.82 2.76 -17.55
C LYS A 173 7.96 1.76 -17.77
N ILE A 174 8.00 0.70 -16.95
CA ILE A 174 9.00 -0.36 -17.09
C ILE A 174 8.57 -1.30 -18.23
N ARG A 175 9.39 -1.39 -19.28
CA ARG A 175 9.17 -2.18 -20.49
C ARG A 175 10.40 -3.05 -20.77
N LEU A 176 10.24 -4.11 -21.58
CA LEU A 176 11.31 -5.07 -21.85
C LEU A 176 12.54 -4.43 -22.52
N ASP A 177 12.32 -3.54 -23.48
CA ASP A 177 13.38 -2.75 -24.12
C ASP A 177 14.09 -1.83 -23.13
N GLY A 178 13.35 -1.15 -22.26
CA GLY A 178 13.92 -0.33 -21.19
C GLY A 178 14.72 -1.15 -20.16
N ILE A 179 14.32 -2.39 -19.86
CA ILE A 179 15.09 -3.31 -19.01
C ILE A 179 16.39 -3.72 -19.71
N MET A 180 16.32 -4.11 -20.98
CA MET A 180 17.48 -4.47 -21.78
C MET A 180 18.49 -3.32 -21.82
N GLU A 181 18.04 -2.12 -22.20
CA GLU A 181 18.85 -0.91 -22.24
C GLU A 181 19.46 -0.57 -20.86
N SER A 182 18.68 -0.73 -19.79
CA SER A 182 19.13 -0.51 -18.42
C SER A 182 20.30 -1.43 -18.04
N LEU A 183 20.22 -2.71 -18.44
CA LEU A 183 21.24 -3.71 -18.17
C LEU A 183 22.49 -3.51 -19.06
N GLU A 184 22.30 -3.24 -20.35
CA GLU A 184 23.40 -3.01 -21.30
C GLU A 184 24.24 -1.77 -20.94
N GLN A 185 23.57 -0.71 -20.49
CA GLN A 185 24.22 0.57 -20.20
C GLN A 185 24.46 0.81 -18.71
N MET A 186 24.12 -0.15 -17.85
CA MET A 186 24.23 -0.05 -16.39
C MET A 186 23.58 1.23 -15.83
N ARG A 187 22.41 1.61 -16.37
CA ARG A 187 21.68 2.85 -16.02
C ARG A 187 20.22 2.54 -15.68
N PHE A 188 19.54 3.31 -14.85
CA PHE A 188 19.99 4.50 -14.13
C PHE A 188 20.48 4.13 -12.73
N ALA A 189 21.67 4.58 -12.36
CA ALA A 189 22.19 4.37 -11.01
C ALA A 189 21.37 5.18 -9.99
N ILE A 190 20.72 4.49 -9.05
CA ILE A 190 19.98 5.13 -7.96
C ILE A 190 20.99 5.56 -6.88
N ARG A 191 21.00 6.86 -6.56
CA ARG A 191 21.85 7.44 -5.52
C ARG A 191 20.99 8.18 -4.51
N VAL A 192 21.33 8.04 -3.22
CA VAL A 192 20.71 8.77 -2.11
C VAL A 192 21.83 9.42 -1.31
N PRO A 193 21.75 10.72 -0.97
CA PRO A 193 22.76 11.36 -0.13
C PRO A 193 22.98 10.61 1.17
N GLU A 194 24.25 10.40 1.57
CA GLU A 194 24.59 9.54 2.72
C GLU A 194 23.88 9.94 4.03
N PRO A 195 23.73 11.23 4.39
CA PRO A 195 22.96 11.64 5.57
C PRO A 195 21.49 11.19 5.51
N THR A 196 20.85 11.34 4.34
CA THR A 196 19.46 10.91 4.12
C THR A 196 19.36 9.38 4.17
N ARG A 197 20.30 8.68 3.51
CA ARG A 197 20.34 7.22 3.45
C ARG A 197 20.48 6.61 4.84
N GLN A 198 21.37 7.14 5.69
CA GLN A 198 21.55 6.67 7.08
C GLN A 198 20.27 6.79 7.89
N LYS A 199 19.62 7.96 7.86
CA LYS A 199 18.37 8.21 8.59
C LYS A 199 17.24 7.31 8.08
N ALA A 200 16.99 7.30 6.77
CA ALA A 200 15.96 6.48 6.15
C ALA A 200 16.17 4.99 6.39
N TYR A 201 17.42 4.52 6.38
CA TYR A 201 17.76 3.14 6.70
C TYR A 201 17.36 2.77 8.14
N ARG A 202 17.60 3.65 9.13
CA ARG A 202 17.16 3.39 10.52
C ARG A 202 15.64 3.24 10.60
N THR A 203 14.89 4.09 9.92
CA THR A 203 13.42 4.06 9.86
C THR A 203 12.90 2.76 9.23
N ILE A 204 13.53 2.28 8.15
CA ILE A 204 13.20 0.99 7.51
C ILE A 204 13.63 -0.18 8.41
N LYS A 205 14.82 -0.13 9.01
CA LYS A 205 15.32 -1.20 9.87
C LYS A 205 14.40 -1.40 11.07
N ARG A 206 13.95 -0.32 11.71
CA ARG A 206 12.97 -0.38 12.81
C ARG A 206 11.69 -1.11 12.41
N MET A 207 11.19 -0.87 11.19
CA MET A 207 10.05 -1.62 10.65
C MET A 207 10.36 -3.12 10.59
N LEU A 208 11.51 -3.49 10.00
CA LEU A 208 11.89 -4.89 9.81
C LEU A 208 12.12 -5.62 11.14
N ASP A 209 12.68 -4.95 12.15
CA ASP A 209 12.97 -5.53 13.47
C ASP A 209 11.68 -5.93 14.23
N ILE A 210 10.53 -5.36 13.88
CA ILE A 210 9.24 -5.64 14.54
C ILE A 210 8.21 -6.32 13.63
N SER A 211 8.52 -6.58 12.36
CA SER A 211 7.54 -7.07 11.36
C SER A 211 7.49 -8.57 11.26
#